data_AF-A0A3L6JFU6-F1
#
_entry.id   AF-A0A3L6JFU6-F1
#
_cell.length_a   1.000
_cell.length_b   1.000
_cell.length_c   1.000
_cell.angle_alpha   90.00
_cell.angle_beta   90.00
_cell.angle_gamma   90.00
#
_symmetry.space_group_name_H-M   'P 1'
#
loop_
_entity.id
_entity.type
_entity.pdbx_description
1 polymer ?
#
loop_
_entity_poly.entity_id
_entity_poly.type
_entity_poly.pdbx_seq_one_letter_code
_entity_poly.pdbx_strand_id
1 'polypeptide(L)'
;MNKTGKLEEVSIRVRLGKEILERIDVLVGSNGRQKFIRDAVVSRLDEDIPPVMLEMIDDIDGLKARVAHLERIQSTSYYLGKLSDEVKSKVCRDDLDRKLLAYLLQHEGATTPELAQSLLSSNGKRRTILGRIDKLNQRARTILGVRILEHERGLVKGKRGAWWIIHSEKLVQVRDV
;
A
#
# COMPACT_ATOMS: atom_id res chain seq x y z
N MET A 1 18.88 57.54 19.14
CA MET A 1 17.76 56.77 19.73
C MET A 1 16.51 57.09 18.91
N ASN A 2 16.07 56.18 18.02
CA ASN A 2 14.95 56.45 17.11
C ASN A 2 13.92 55.31 17.13
N LYS A 3 12.69 55.72 17.43
CA LYS A 3 11.38 55.22 16.95
C LYS A 3 11.03 53.76 17.23
N THR A 4 10.17 53.58 18.23
CA THR A 4 9.15 52.53 18.29
C THR A 4 8.43 52.45 16.94
N GLY A 5 8.77 51.44 16.14
CA GLY A 5 8.10 51.15 14.87
C GLY A 5 6.67 50.70 15.13
N LYS A 6 5.73 51.64 15.11
CA LYS A 6 4.31 51.32 14.93
C LYS A 6 4.19 50.61 13.58
N LEU A 7 3.75 49.35 13.59
CA LEU A 7 3.37 48.65 12.37
C LEU A 7 2.25 49.48 11.71
N GLU A 8 2.48 49.93 10.48
CA GLU A 8 1.48 50.66 9.71
C GLU A 8 0.37 49.67 9.30
N GLU A 9 -0.77 49.73 9.97
CA GLU A 9 -1.94 48.94 9.59
C GLU A 9 -2.72 49.67 8.49
N VAL A 10 -2.99 48.97 7.39
CA VAL A 10 -3.77 49.47 6.26
C VAL A 10 -5.12 48.76 6.21
N SER A 11 -6.21 49.53 6.13
CA SER A 11 -7.56 48.98 5.97
C SER A 11 -7.86 48.74 4.49
N ILE A 12 -8.24 47.52 4.15
CA ILE A 12 -8.60 47.13 2.78
C ILE A 12 -10.08 46.79 2.76
N ARG A 13 -10.82 47.35 1.78
CA ARG A 13 -12.23 47.02 1.55
C ARG A 13 -12.34 46.14 0.31
N VAL A 14 -12.84 44.92 0.49
CA VAL A 14 -13.06 43.95 -0.59
C VAL A 14 -14.54 43.57 -0.65
N ARG A 15 -15.07 43.37 -1.85
CA ARG A 15 -16.42 42.81 -2.06
C ARG A 15 -16.28 41.32 -2.34
N LEU A 16 -17.00 40.49 -1.59
CA LEU A 16 -17.02 39.04 -1.73
C LEU A 16 -18.43 38.57 -2.06
N GLY A 17 -18.54 37.42 -2.73
CA GLY A 17 -19.81 36.74 -2.93
C GLY A 17 -20.43 36.34 -1.59
N LYS A 18 -21.76 36.35 -1.52
CA LYS A 18 -22.50 36.07 -0.29
C LYS A 18 -22.25 34.63 0.18
N GLU A 19 -22.12 33.70 -0.77
CA GLU A 19 -21.82 32.29 -0.52
C GLU A 19 -20.48 32.08 0.21
N ILE A 20 -19.51 32.96 0.00
CA ILE A 20 -18.20 32.88 0.69
C ILE A 20 -18.38 33.23 2.17
N LEU A 21 -19.17 34.27 2.46
CA LEU A 21 -19.42 34.70 3.83
C LEU A 21 -20.22 33.64 4.61
N GLU A 22 -21.23 33.06 3.98
CA GLU A 22 -22.04 31.98 4.56
C GLU A 22 -21.17 30.76 4.89
N ARG A 23 -20.21 30.40 4.03
CA ARG A 23 -19.26 29.32 4.32
C ARG A 23 -18.32 29.65 5.48
N ILE A 24 -17.87 30.89 5.60
CA ILE A 24 -17.05 31.33 6.74
C ILE A 24 -17.87 31.24 8.04
N ASP A 25 -19.13 31.62 8.01
CA ASP A 25 -20.02 31.53 9.17
C ASP A 25 -20.22 30.11 9.67
N VAL A 26 -20.31 29.14 8.77
CA VAL A 26 -20.39 27.71 9.13
C VAL A 26 -19.13 27.26 9.89
N LEU A 27 -17.97 27.81 9.56
CA LEU A 27 -16.69 27.38 10.14
C LEU A 27 -16.38 28.04 11.49
N VAL A 28 -16.65 29.35 11.64
CA VAL A 28 -16.19 30.13 12.79
C VAL A 28 -17.28 31.00 13.45
N GLY A 29 -18.50 30.97 12.93
CA GLY A 29 -19.60 31.82 13.37
C GLY A 29 -19.43 33.30 12.98
N SER A 30 -20.49 34.09 13.19
CA SER A 30 -20.57 35.49 12.74
C SER A 30 -19.50 36.41 13.34
N ASN A 31 -19.03 36.09 14.54
CA ASN A 31 -18.06 36.90 15.29
C ASN A 31 -16.61 36.59 14.93
N GLY A 32 -16.35 35.52 14.16
CA GLY A 32 -14.99 35.06 13.81
C GLY A 32 -14.50 35.52 12.43
N ARG A 33 -15.35 36.16 11.62
CA ARG A 33 -15.12 36.46 10.20
C ARG A 33 -13.82 37.23 9.94
N GLN A 34 -13.61 38.35 10.64
CA GLN A 34 -12.48 39.23 10.40
C GLN A 34 -11.14 38.55 10.75
N LYS A 35 -11.12 37.79 11.85
CA LYS A 35 -9.94 37.02 12.26
C LYS A 35 -9.64 35.93 11.22
N PHE A 36 -10.65 35.18 10.81
CA PHE A 36 -10.50 34.13 9.80
C PHE A 36 -9.96 34.66 8.46
N ILE A 37 -10.51 35.77 7.97
CA ILE A 37 -10.04 36.40 6.72
C ILE A 37 -8.59 36.89 6.86
N ARG A 38 -8.25 37.52 8.00
CA ARG A 38 -6.88 37.96 8.28
C ARG A 38 -5.91 36.78 8.27
N ASP A 39 -6.22 35.73 9.03
CA ASP A 39 -5.36 34.56 9.19
C ASP A 39 -5.20 33.80 7.86
N ALA A 40 -6.26 33.72 7.04
CA ALA A 40 -6.21 33.11 5.71
C ALA A 40 -5.35 33.92 4.72
N VAL A 41 -5.44 35.26 4.75
CA VAL A 41 -4.60 36.13 3.92
C VAL A 41 -3.14 36.02 4.33
N VAL A 42 -2.86 36.07 5.63
CA VAL A 42 -1.50 35.88 6.19
C VAL A 42 -0.96 34.50 5.82
N SER A 43 -1.73 33.43 6.07
CA SER A 43 -1.33 32.06 5.74
C SER A 43 -1.08 31.83 4.24
N ARG A 44 -1.76 32.57 3.36
CA ARG A 44 -1.55 32.47 1.91
C ARG A 44 -0.34 33.28 1.44
N LEU A 45 -0.06 34.41 2.10
CA LEU A 45 1.08 35.27 1.79
C LEU A 45 2.39 34.79 2.41
N ASP A 46 2.34 34.10 3.55
CA ASP A 46 3.52 33.68 4.29
C ASP A 46 4.22 32.45 3.70
N GLU A 47 3.60 31.72 2.75
CA GLU A 47 4.10 30.59 1.91
C GLU A 47 5.29 29.71 2.40
N ASP A 48 5.58 29.67 3.70
CA ASP A 48 6.34 28.63 4.38
C ASP A 48 5.30 27.77 5.09
N ILE A 49 5.16 26.53 4.61
CA ILE A 49 4.34 25.51 5.27
C ILE A 49 4.76 25.50 6.75
N PRO A 50 3.85 25.79 7.70
CA PRO A 50 4.21 25.85 9.11
C PRO A 50 4.97 24.57 9.50
N PRO A 51 6.11 24.65 10.22
CA PRO A 51 6.91 23.48 10.57
C PRO A 51 6.10 22.34 11.20
N VAL A 52 5.06 22.70 11.96
CA VAL A 52 4.10 21.76 12.57
C VAL A 52 3.28 21.01 11.51
N MET A 53 2.89 21.66 10.41
CA MET A 53 2.22 20.97 9.30
C MET A 53 3.17 20.06 8.51
N LEU A 54 4.45 20.42 8.38
CA LEU A 54 5.46 19.52 7.79
C LEU A 54 5.66 18.26 8.64
N GLU A 55 5.82 18.42 9.96
CA GLU A 55 5.93 17.30 10.90
C GLU A 55 4.67 16.41 10.87
N MET A 56 3.48 17.01 10.79
CA MET A 56 2.23 16.27 10.62
C MET A 56 2.14 15.52 9.29
N ILE A 57 2.65 16.08 8.19
CA ILE A 57 2.69 15.40 6.89
C ILE A 57 3.63 14.18 6.97
N ASP A 58 4.80 14.34 7.57
CA ASP A 58 5.76 13.25 7.77
C ASP A 58 5.19 12.15 8.67
N ASP A 59 4.50 12.52 9.76
CA ASP A 59 3.80 11.58 10.63
C ASP A 59 2.68 10.83 9.90
N ILE A 60 1.89 11.53 9.07
CA ILE A 60 0.83 10.93 8.27
C ILE A 60 1.42 9.94 7.26
N ASP A 61 2.51 10.29 6.60
CA ASP A 61 3.15 9.40 5.63
C ASP A 61 3.81 8.19 6.32
N GLY A 62 4.40 8.40 7.50
CA GLY A 62 4.85 7.32 8.38
C GLY A 62 3.72 6.39 8.80
N LEU A 63 2.55 6.94 9.15
CA LEU A 63 1.36 6.16 9.48
C LEU A 63 0.83 5.38 8.28
N LYS A 64 0.72 6.00 7.10
CA LYS A 64 0.33 5.30 5.86
C LYS A 64 1.25 4.14 5.55
N ALA A 65 2.57 4.34 5.68
CA ALA A 65 3.56 3.28 5.45
C ALA A 65 3.38 2.11 6.43
N ARG A 66 3.11 2.40 7.70
CA ARG A 66 2.83 1.39 8.74
C ARG A 66 1.51 0.65 8.48
N VAL A 67 0.44 1.36 8.11
CA VAL A 67 -0.85 0.75 7.75
C VAL A 67 -0.68 -0.18 6.55
N ALA A 68 -0.04 0.30 5.48
CA ALA A 68 0.24 -0.53 4.30
C ALA A 68 1.11 -1.75 4.64
N HIS A 69 1.99 -1.64 5.65
CA HIS A 69 2.76 -2.77 6.16
C HIS A 69 1.89 -3.79 6.91
N LEU A 70 1.00 -3.32 7.79
CA LEU A 70 0.06 -4.16 8.53
C LEU A 70 -0.92 -4.87 7.59
N GLU A 71 -1.47 -4.17 6.61
CA GLU A 71 -2.35 -4.74 5.58
C GLU A 71 -1.65 -5.86 4.80
N ARG A 72 -0.38 -5.64 4.42
CA ARG A 72 0.44 -6.66 3.74
C ARG A 72 0.70 -7.88 4.62
N ILE A 73 0.95 -7.69 5.91
CA ILE A 73 1.14 -8.81 6.86
C ILE A 73 -0.17 -9.58 7.02
N GLN A 74 -1.28 -8.87 7.22
CA GLN A 74 -2.59 -9.50 7.41
C GLN A 74 -3.03 -10.26 6.16
N SER A 75 -2.83 -9.69 4.97
CA SER A 75 -3.14 -10.37 3.71
C SER A 75 -2.27 -11.63 3.56
N THR A 76 -0.96 -11.54 3.82
CA THR A 76 -0.05 -12.68 3.72
C THR A 76 -0.46 -13.78 4.70
N SER A 77 -0.82 -13.42 5.93
CA SER A 77 -1.33 -14.35 6.95
C SER A 77 -2.63 -15.02 6.51
N TYR A 78 -3.55 -14.27 5.92
CA TYR A 78 -4.80 -14.79 5.38
C TYR A 78 -4.57 -15.82 4.26
N TYR A 79 -3.73 -15.51 3.28
CA TYR A 79 -3.44 -16.44 2.17
C TYR A 79 -2.60 -17.65 2.61
N LEU A 80 -1.72 -17.49 3.60
CA LEU A 80 -1.05 -18.63 4.26
C LEU A 80 -2.06 -19.53 4.98
N GLY A 81 -3.05 -18.93 5.66
CA GLY A 81 -4.12 -19.64 6.34
C GLY A 81 -4.96 -20.49 5.39
N LYS A 82 -5.24 -19.98 4.19
CA LYS A 82 -6.02 -20.66 3.14
C LYS A 82 -5.39 -21.95 2.61
N LEU A 83 -4.06 -22.08 2.62
CA LEU A 83 -3.40 -23.28 2.11
C LEU A 83 -3.84 -24.51 2.92
N SER A 84 -4.14 -25.62 2.24
CA SER A 84 -4.50 -26.87 2.90
C SER A 84 -3.33 -27.43 3.71
N ASP A 85 -3.64 -28.18 4.78
CA ASP A 85 -2.61 -28.78 5.63
C ASP A 85 -1.73 -29.78 4.87
N GLU A 86 -2.30 -30.48 3.89
CA GLU A 86 -1.54 -31.34 2.97
C GLU A 86 -0.54 -30.55 2.14
N VAL A 87 -0.93 -29.38 1.63
CA VAL A 87 -0.01 -28.50 0.89
C VAL A 87 1.07 -27.93 1.80
N LYS A 88 0.71 -27.50 3.01
CA LYS A 88 1.66 -26.93 3.99
C LYS A 88 2.69 -27.93 4.49
N SER A 89 2.29 -29.20 4.67
CA SER A 89 3.12 -30.24 5.29
C SER A 89 3.83 -31.15 4.30
N LYS A 90 3.21 -31.45 3.15
CA LYS A 90 3.77 -32.40 2.17
C LYS A 90 4.35 -31.71 0.93
N VAL A 91 3.69 -30.66 0.42
CA VAL A 91 4.11 -29.99 -0.82
C VAL A 91 5.14 -28.89 -0.59
N CYS A 92 4.94 -28.06 0.44
CA CYS A 92 5.89 -27.01 0.82
C CYS A 92 7.03 -27.59 1.65
N ARG A 93 8.28 -27.29 1.30
CA ARG A 93 9.45 -27.73 2.07
C ARG A 93 9.67 -26.85 3.31
N ASP A 94 9.48 -25.56 3.15
CA ASP A 94 9.76 -24.55 4.17
C ASP A 94 8.86 -23.32 4.00
N ASP A 95 9.09 -22.31 4.84
CA ASP A 95 8.29 -21.09 4.83
C ASP A 95 8.45 -20.27 3.54
N LEU A 96 9.57 -20.40 2.82
CA LEU A 96 9.74 -19.71 1.55
C LEU A 96 8.75 -20.25 0.51
N ASP A 97 8.59 -21.57 0.46
CA ASP A 97 7.63 -22.22 -0.42
C ASP A 97 6.18 -21.78 -0.08
N ARG A 98 5.84 -21.74 1.22
CA ARG A 98 4.52 -21.28 1.68
C ARG A 98 4.25 -19.82 1.33
N LYS A 99 5.23 -18.94 1.57
CA LYS A 99 5.15 -17.51 1.24
C LYS A 99 5.06 -17.29 -0.27
N LEU A 100 5.75 -18.10 -1.08
CA LEU A 100 5.66 -18.04 -2.53
C LEU A 100 4.23 -18.33 -3.01
N LEU A 101 3.60 -19.40 -2.52
CA LEU A 101 2.22 -19.72 -2.88
C LEU A 101 1.24 -18.65 -2.38
N ALA A 102 1.39 -18.19 -1.13
CA ALA A 102 0.56 -17.13 -0.58
C ALA A 102 0.66 -15.82 -1.37
N TYR A 103 1.88 -15.44 -1.79
CA TYR A 103 2.10 -14.26 -2.64
C TYR A 103 1.38 -14.39 -3.99
N LEU A 104 1.48 -15.55 -4.65
CA LEU A 104 0.83 -15.78 -5.93
C LEU A 104 -0.71 -15.81 -5.82
N LEU A 105 -1.25 -16.32 -4.71
CA LEU A 105 -2.68 -16.24 -4.40
C LEU A 105 -3.12 -14.79 -4.16
N GLN A 106 -2.30 -14.01 -3.45
CA GLN A 106 -2.61 -12.62 -3.14
C GLN A 106 -2.61 -11.71 -4.37
N HIS A 107 -1.59 -11.85 -5.22
CA HIS A 107 -1.32 -10.92 -6.32
C HIS A 107 -1.80 -11.44 -7.66
N GLU A 108 -2.43 -12.61 -7.68
CA GLU A 108 -2.85 -13.32 -8.88
C GLU A 108 -1.69 -13.36 -9.88
N GLY A 109 -0.60 -14.01 -9.50
CA GLY A 109 0.57 -14.17 -10.35
C GLY A 109 1.67 -13.11 -10.19
N ALA A 110 2.88 -13.46 -10.58
CA ALA A 110 4.07 -12.62 -10.41
C ALA A 110 5.22 -13.00 -11.34
N THR A 111 6.02 -12.00 -11.73
CA THR A 111 7.25 -12.28 -12.48
C THR A 111 8.35 -12.84 -11.57
N THR A 112 9.31 -13.58 -12.11
CA THR A 112 10.44 -14.10 -11.32
C THR A 112 11.22 -12.99 -10.58
N PRO A 113 11.47 -11.80 -11.18
CA PRO A 113 12.05 -10.67 -10.47
C PRO A 113 11.18 -10.15 -9.31
N GLU A 114 9.86 -10.01 -9.50
CA GLU A 114 8.93 -9.59 -8.44
C GLU A 114 8.97 -10.54 -7.24
N LEU A 115 8.98 -11.86 -7.50
CA LEU A 115 9.07 -12.87 -6.45
C LEU A 115 10.42 -12.80 -5.73
N ALA A 116 11.52 -12.62 -6.45
CA ALA A 116 12.85 -12.54 -5.86
C ALA A 116 13.00 -11.29 -4.98
N GLN A 117 12.48 -10.15 -5.44
CA GLN A 117 12.47 -8.92 -4.67
C GLN A 117 11.56 -9.03 -3.44
N SER A 118 10.34 -9.56 -3.61
CA SER A 118 9.34 -9.57 -2.54
C SER A 118 9.61 -10.61 -1.45
N LEU A 119 10.15 -11.77 -1.81
CA LEU A 119 10.33 -12.90 -0.89
C LEU A 119 11.74 -12.99 -0.30
N LEU A 120 12.74 -12.43 -1.01
CA LEU A 120 14.15 -12.58 -0.66
C LEU A 120 14.90 -11.24 -0.61
N SER A 121 14.18 -10.12 -0.75
CA SER A 121 14.72 -8.76 -0.77
C SER A 121 15.87 -8.57 -1.78
N SER A 122 15.86 -9.34 -2.87
CA SER A 122 16.97 -9.33 -3.84
C SER A 122 16.56 -9.78 -5.24
N ASN A 123 16.73 -8.88 -6.20
CA ASN A 123 16.61 -9.19 -7.64
C ASN A 123 17.63 -10.22 -8.16
N GLY A 124 18.73 -10.47 -7.45
CA GLY A 124 19.78 -11.42 -7.85
C GLY A 124 19.42 -12.90 -7.60
N LYS A 125 18.39 -13.16 -6.78
CA LYS A 125 18.00 -14.53 -6.37
C LYS A 125 16.94 -15.17 -7.27
N ARG A 126 16.80 -14.72 -8.52
CA ARG A 126 15.85 -15.26 -9.51
C ARG A 126 16.02 -16.76 -9.74
N ARG A 127 17.27 -17.25 -9.84
CA ARG A 127 17.57 -18.67 -9.99
C ARG A 127 17.08 -19.50 -8.80
N THR A 128 17.18 -18.94 -7.59
CA THR A 128 16.63 -19.57 -6.39
C THR A 128 15.11 -19.71 -6.49
N ILE A 129 14.40 -18.65 -6.89
CA ILE A 129 12.94 -18.69 -7.10
C ILE A 129 12.56 -19.76 -8.14
N LEU A 130 13.22 -19.78 -9.30
CA LEU A 130 12.95 -20.79 -10.34
C LEU A 130 13.14 -22.21 -9.81
N GLY A 131 14.27 -22.48 -9.14
CA GLY A 131 14.52 -23.79 -8.54
C GLY A 131 13.53 -24.17 -7.43
N ARG A 132 12.95 -23.19 -6.73
CA ARG A 132 11.86 -23.41 -5.78
C ARG A 132 10.57 -23.80 -6.49
N ILE A 133 10.20 -23.07 -7.54
CA ILE A 133 9.01 -23.35 -8.36
C ILE A 133 9.08 -24.74 -8.97
N ASP A 134 10.22 -25.13 -9.55
CA ASP A 134 10.39 -26.45 -10.17
C ASP A 134 10.19 -27.57 -9.14
N LYS A 135 10.82 -27.44 -7.97
CA LYS A 135 10.69 -28.42 -6.88
C LYS A 135 9.28 -28.46 -6.28
N LEU A 136 8.61 -27.31 -6.18
CA LEU A 136 7.21 -27.22 -5.77
C LEU A 136 6.32 -27.98 -6.75
N ASN A 137 6.47 -27.74 -8.05
CA ASN A 137 5.72 -28.43 -9.09
C ASN A 137 6.01 -29.94 -9.10
N GLN A 138 7.25 -30.36 -8.91
CA GLN A 138 7.60 -31.77 -8.83
C GLN A 138 6.90 -32.45 -7.65
N ARG A 139 6.98 -31.87 -6.45
CA ARG A 139 6.31 -32.42 -5.26
C ARG A 139 4.79 -32.38 -5.39
N ALA A 140 4.23 -31.31 -5.94
CA ALA A 140 2.80 -31.22 -6.19
C ALA A 140 2.32 -32.31 -7.16
N ARG A 141 3.08 -32.58 -8.23
CA ARG A 141 2.76 -33.71 -9.14
C ARG A 141 2.76 -35.04 -8.41
N THR A 142 3.71 -35.27 -7.51
CA THR A 142 3.80 -36.52 -6.75
C THR A 142 2.69 -36.65 -5.71
N ILE A 143 2.33 -35.58 -5.01
CA ILE A 143 1.41 -35.63 -3.86
C ILE A 143 -0.04 -35.37 -4.29
N LEU A 144 -0.26 -34.39 -5.15
CA LEU A 144 -1.58 -33.92 -5.59
C LEU A 144 -1.95 -34.42 -6.99
N GLY A 145 -1.03 -35.09 -7.69
CA GLY A 145 -1.22 -35.58 -9.06
C GLY A 145 -1.09 -34.51 -10.15
N VAL A 146 -0.88 -33.24 -9.78
CA VAL A 146 -0.87 -32.10 -10.73
C VAL A 146 0.25 -31.10 -10.43
N ARG A 147 0.69 -30.37 -11.47
CA ARG A 147 1.55 -29.18 -11.31
C ARG A 147 0.69 -28.03 -10.78
N ILE A 148 1.24 -27.17 -9.93
CA ILE A 148 0.46 -26.08 -9.31
C ILE A 148 0.82 -24.71 -9.88
N LEU A 149 1.98 -24.57 -10.52
CA LEU A 149 2.49 -23.33 -11.09
C LEU A 149 2.79 -23.45 -12.59
N GLU A 150 2.50 -22.38 -13.33
CA GLU A 150 2.76 -22.25 -14.78
C GLU A 150 3.35 -20.90 -15.14
N HIS A 151 4.35 -20.91 -16.04
CA HIS A 151 4.90 -19.70 -16.62
C HIS A 151 4.15 -19.36 -17.90
N GLU A 152 3.47 -18.22 -17.90
CA GLU A 152 2.82 -17.68 -19.09
C GLU A 152 3.68 -16.58 -19.70
N ARG A 153 4.11 -16.80 -20.94
CA ARG A 153 4.93 -15.84 -21.70
C ARG A 153 4.09 -14.69 -22.29
N GLY A 154 2.79 -14.89 -22.44
CA GLY A 154 1.83 -13.89 -22.92
C GLY A 154 1.54 -12.78 -21.92
N LEU A 155 0.69 -11.82 -22.33
CA LEU A 155 0.13 -10.80 -21.43
C LEU A 155 -1.10 -11.39 -20.74
N VAL A 156 -1.00 -11.67 -19.45
CA VAL A 156 -2.10 -12.19 -18.63
C VAL A 156 -2.29 -11.22 -17.46
N LYS A 157 -3.53 -10.72 -17.28
CA LYS A 157 -3.89 -9.71 -16.25
C LYS A 157 -2.88 -8.55 -16.14
N GLY A 158 -2.42 -8.04 -17.29
CA GLY A 158 -1.47 -6.92 -17.35
C GLY A 158 0.00 -7.26 -17.07
N LYS A 159 0.34 -8.52 -16.78
CA LYS A 159 1.72 -9.00 -16.58
C LYS A 159 2.19 -9.85 -17.75
N ARG A 160 3.41 -9.62 -18.22
CA ARG A 160 4.05 -10.42 -19.28
C ARG A 160 5.13 -11.32 -18.68
N GLY A 161 5.14 -12.60 -19.03
CA GLY A 161 6.20 -13.52 -18.57
C GLY A 161 6.15 -13.81 -17.07
N ALA A 162 4.95 -14.08 -16.53
CA ALA A 162 4.71 -14.28 -15.11
C ALA A 162 4.35 -15.73 -14.77
N TRP A 163 4.47 -16.07 -13.48
CA TRP A 163 4.05 -17.35 -12.92
C TRP A 163 2.65 -17.24 -12.33
N TRP A 164 1.85 -18.27 -12.54
CA TRP A 164 0.44 -18.33 -12.16
C TRP A 164 0.12 -19.65 -11.47
N ILE A 165 -0.84 -19.62 -10.57
CA ILE A 165 -1.46 -20.83 -10.03
C ILE A 165 -2.50 -21.32 -11.02
N ILE A 166 -2.44 -22.60 -11.39
CA ILE A 166 -3.32 -23.21 -12.42
C ILE A 166 -4.36 -24.21 -11.85
N HIS A 167 -4.21 -24.63 -10.59
CA HIS A 167 -5.14 -25.53 -9.88
C HIS A 167 -5.33 -25.07 -8.43
N SER A 168 -5.86 -23.86 -8.24
CA SER A 168 -6.01 -23.25 -6.90
C SER A 168 -6.92 -24.07 -5.97
N GLU A 169 -7.88 -24.79 -6.52
CA GLU A 169 -8.80 -25.69 -5.80
C GLU A 169 -8.08 -26.85 -5.11
N LYS A 170 -6.91 -27.26 -5.61
CA LYS A 170 -6.06 -28.27 -4.97
C LYS A 170 -5.17 -27.68 -3.87
N LEU A 171 -5.06 -26.35 -3.81
CA LEU A 171 -4.20 -25.64 -2.87
C LEU A 171 -4.93 -25.17 -1.62
N VAL A 172 -6.21 -24.83 -1.75
CA VAL A 172 -6.97 -24.11 -0.72
C VAL A 172 -7.97 -25.03 -0.02
N GLN A 173 -8.09 -24.93 1.30
CA GLN A 173 -9.19 -25.55 2.03
C GLN A 173 -10.49 -24.77 1.73
N VAL A 174 -11.51 -25.45 1.22
CA VAL A 174 -12.88 -24.92 1.24
C VAL A 174 -13.32 -24.97 2.69
N ARG A 175 -13.32 -23.81 3.36
CA ARG A 175 -14.05 -23.65 4.61
C ARG A 175 -15.44 -23.21 4.22
N ASP A 176 -16.42 -24.11 4.35
CA ASP A 176 -17.81 -23.68 4.47
C ASP A 176 -17.91 -22.74 5.67
N VAL A 177 -18.61 -21.63 5.44
CA VAL A 177 -18.79 -20.50 6.38
C VAL A 177 -19.46 -20.97 7.66
#